data_AF-A0A5S5CPQ0-F1
#
_entry.id   AF-A0A5S5CPQ0-F1
#
_cell.length_a   1.000
_cell.length_b   1.000
_cell.length_c   1.000
_cell.angle_alpha   90.00
_cell.angle_beta   90.00
_cell.angle_gamma   90.00
#
_symmetry.space_group_name_H-M   'P 1'
#
loop_
_entity.id
_entity.type
_entity.pdbx_description
1 polymer ?
#
loop_
_entity_poly.entity_id
_entity_poly.type
_entity_poly.pdbx_seq_one_letter_code
_entity_poly.pdbx_strand_id
1 'polypeptide(L)'
;MSRGVPGRRWRAYSRGPAHEGEESQLSEENAAATGSGTDGAVLLFVGGPLDGRVQIREARHGDPLPTVTHVHLHGGPKVVHRYDLQVVGEQAGIYHLRPPAQRLTHEDRLAD
;
A
#
# COMPACT_ATOMS: atom_id res chain seq x y z
N MET A 1 16.24 17.69 20.08
CA MET A 1 17.18 17.31 19.00
C MET A 1 16.60 16.12 18.25
N SER A 2 15.64 16.35 17.35
CA SER A 2 14.97 15.26 16.61
C SER A 2 15.77 14.95 15.35
N ARG A 3 16.40 13.77 15.31
CA ARG A 3 17.11 13.27 14.13
C ARG A 3 16.06 12.94 13.06
N GLY A 4 16.06 13.71 11.98
CA GLY A 4 15.25 13.41 10.80
C GLY A 4 15.66 12.05 10.24
N VAL A 5 14.73 11.11 10.15
CA VAL A 5 14.94 9.83 9.50
C VAL A 5 14.96 10.10 7.99
N PRO A 6 16.08 9.90 7.28
CA PRO A 6 16.09 10.10 5.84
C PRO A 6 15.15 9.07 5.20
N GLY A 7 14.10 9.58 4.53
CA GLY A 7 13.16 8.78 3.78
C GLY A 7 13.90 7.98 2.72
N ARG A 8 13.92 6.66 2.88
CA ARG A 8 14.39 5.74 1.86
C ARG A 8 13.43 5.84 0.68
N ARG A 9 13.86 6.60 -0.34
CA ARG A 9 13.17 6.72 -1.62
C ARG A 9 13.31 5.40 -2.38
N TRP A 10 12.22 4.93 -2.95
CA TRP A 10 12.23 3.88 -3.95
C TRP A 10 12.99 4.43 -5.16
N ARG A 11 14.02 3.71 -5.65
CA ARG A 11 14.67 4.05 -6.91
C ARG A 11 13.93 3.30 -8.02
N ALA A 12 13.10 4.02 -8.77
CA ALA A 12 12.55 3.52 -10.01
C ALA A 12 13.68 3.20 -11.00
N TYR A 13 13.75 1.97 -11.50
CA TYR A 13 14.50 1.63 -12.70
C TYR A 13 13.55 1.62 -13.89
N SER A 14 13.71 2.60 -14.77
CA SER A 14 13.08 2.61 -16.10
C SER A 14 14.10 2.09 -17.10
N ARG A 15 13.86 0.94 -17.73
CA ARG A 15 14.55 0.53 -18.97
C ARG A 15 13.52 -0.02 -19.94
N GLY A 16 13.47 0.57 -21.13
CA GLY A 16 12.41 0.41 -22.13
C GLY A 16 12.33 -0.96 -22.80
N PRO A 17 11.27 -1.19 -23.61
CA PRO A 17 11.00 -2.49 -24.19
C PRO A 17 11.76 -2.68 -25.51
N ALA A 18 12.34 -3.88 -25.70
CA ALA A 18 12.65 -4.40 -27.02
C ALA A 18 11.52 -5.37 -27.41
N HIS A 19 11.00 -5.20 -28.62
CA HIS A 19 9.92 -6.00 -29.20
C HIS A 19 10.38 -7.42 -29.56
N GLU A 20 9.39 -8.32 -29.68
CA GLU A 20 9.05 -9.18 -30.84
C GLU A 20 8.71 -10.64 -30.44
N GLY A 21 7.58 -11.15 -30.96
CA GLY A 21 7.27 -12.59 -31.03
C GLY A 21 5.91 -13.05 -30.44
N GLU A 22 4.83 -12.83 -31.19
CA GLU A 22 3.80 -13.83 -31.63
C GLU A 22 4.12 -15.31 -31.23
N GLU A 23 3.26 -16.23 -30.72
CA GLU A 23 1.87 -16.63 -31.03
C GLU A 23 1.28 -17.56 -29.94
N SER A 24 -0.06 -17.52 -29.82
CA SER A 24 -1.05 -18.57 -29.48
C SER A 24 -0.67 -19.85 -28.71
N GLN A 25 -1.33 -20.06 -27.56
CA GLN A 25 -2.30 -21.16 -27.37
C GLN A 25 -3.10 -21.05 -26.07
N LEU A 26 -4.39 -21.35 -26.18
CA LEU A 26 -5.37 -21.46 -25.10
C LEU A 26 -5.04 -22.66 -24.21
N SER A 27 -4.98 -22.45 -22.90
CA SER A 27 -5.11 -23.49 -21.89
C SER A 27 -5.70 -22.86 -20.64
N GLU A 28 -6.90 -23.32 -20.26
CA GLU A 28 -7.51 -23.04 -18.96
C GLU A 28 -6.67 -23.70 -17.87
N GLU A 29 -5.68 -22.96 -17.40
CA GLU A 29 -4.99 -23.21 -16.16
C GLU A 29 -5.02 -21.90 -15.39
N ASN A 30 -5.80 -21.83 -14.30
CA ASN A 30 -5.65 -20.79 -13.28
C ASN A 30 -4.37 -21.08 -12.48
N ALA A 31 -3.25 -21.25 -13.19
CA ALA A 31 -1.94 -21.02 -12.66
C ALA A 31 -1.90 -19.52 -12.45
N ALA A 32 -1.71 -19.12 -11.18
CA ALA A 32 -1.26 -17.80 -10.85
C ALA A 32 -0.15 -17.44 -11.84
N ALA A 33 -0.52 -16.60 -12.82
CA ALA A 33 0.38 -16.08 -13.83
C ALA A 33 1.41 -15.27 -13.06
N THR A 34 2.44 -15.98 -12.62
CA THR A 34 3.67 -15.42 -12.10
C THR A 34 4.34 -14.87 -13.34
N GLY A 35 3.89 -13.67 -13.75
CA GLY A 35 4.50 -12.88 -14.78
C GLY A 35 5.94 -12.65 -14.37
N SER A 36 6.82 -13.51 -14.86
CA SER A 36 8.27 -13.35 -14.80
C SER A 36 8.61 -12.13 -15.65
N GLY A 37 8.82 -11.00 -14.97
CA GLY A 37 9.26 -9.74 -15.57
C GLY A 37 8.33 -8.58 -15.25
N THR A 38 8.39 -8.07 -14.01
CA THR A 38 8.13 -6.69 -13.54
C THR A 38 7.87 -6.77 -12.04
N ASP A 39 8.92 -6.70 -11.20
CA ASP A 39 8.77 -6.84 -9.75
C ASP A 39 7.88 -5.74 -9.17
N GLY A 40 6.63 -6.10 -8.88
CA GLY A 40 5.69 -5.25 -8.16
C GLY A 40 6.04 -5.15 -6.67
N ALA A 41 5.40 -4.20 -5.98
CA ALA A 41 5.48 -4.09 -4.53
C ALA A 41 4.41 -4.95 -3.83
N VAL A 42 4.81 -5.69 -2.80
CA VAL A 42 3.90 -6.43 -1.90
C VAL A 42 3.60 -5.58 -0.66
N LEU A 43 2.32 -5.33 -0.40
CA LEU A 43 1.86 -4.36 0.59
C LEU A 43 0.88 -5.02 1.58
N LEU A 44 1.27 -5.17 2.84
CA LEU A 44 0.42 -5.70 3.92
C LEU A 44 -0.30 -4.56 4.64
N PHE A 45 -1.59 -4.72 4.92
CA PHE A 45 -2.34 -3.80 5.77
C PHE A 45 -2.44 -4.34 7.20
N VAL A 46 -2.16 -3.47 8.18
CA VAL A 46 -2.24 -3.79 9.61
C VAL A 46 -3.18 -2.82 10.31
N GLY A 47 -4.19 -3.37 10.98
CA GLY A 47 -5.21 -2.66 11.75
C GLY A 47 -6.47 -2.29 10.95
N GLY A 48 -7.59 -2.13 11.66
CA GLY A 48 -8.86 -1.68 11.08
C GLY A 48 -9.47 -2.66 10.07
N PRO A 49 -10.32 -2.19 9.14
CA PRO A 49 -11.11 -3.06 8.26
C PRO A 49 -10.30 -3.80 7.17
N LEU A 50 -9.06 -3.39 6.92
CA LEU A 50 -8.17 -4.05 5.96
C LEU A 50 -7.13 -4.95 6.62
N ASP A 51 -7.21 -5.20 7.92
CA ASP A 51 -6.21 -6.00 8.64
C ASP A 51 -5.98 -7.37 7.98
N GLY A 52 -4.71 -7.75 7.83
CA GLY A 52 -4.29 -9.00 7.20
C GLY A 52 -4.41 -9.04 5.67
N ARG A 53 -5.00 -8.01 5.02
CA ARG A 53 -5.07 -7.97 3.56
C ARG A 53 -3.72 -7.67 2.94
N VAL A 54 -3.41 -8.37 1.86
CA VAL A 54 -2.22 -8.14 1.03
C VAL A 54 -2.64 -7.55 -0.30
N GLN A 55 -1.93 -6.52 -0.76
CA GLN A 55 -2.03 -5.94 -2.10
C GLN A 55 -0.72 -6.17 -2.84
N ILE A 56 -0.82 -6.66 -4.08
CA ILE A 56 0.31 -6.73 -5.01
C ILE A 56 0.13 -5.60 -6.02
N ARG A 57 1.11 -4.69 -6.12
CA ARG A 57 1.08 -3.54 -7.01
C ARG A 57 2.15 -3.68 -8.08
N GLU A 58 1.76 -3.85 -9.33
CA GLU A 58 2.71 -3.91 -10.44
C GLU A 58 3.57 -2.64 -10.56
N ALA A 59 4.84 -2.77 -10.97
CA ALA A 59 5.75 -1.62 -11.04
C ALA A 59 5.28 -0.52 -12.01
N ARG A 60 4.47 -0.86 -13.03
CA ARG A 60 3.88 0.13 -13.95
C ARG A 60 2.97 1.14 -13.24
N HIS A 61 2.42 0.78 -12.09
CA HIS A 61 1.57 1.67 -11.28
C HIS A 61 2.37 2.69 -10.45
N GLY A 62 3.69 2.71 -10.62
CA GLY A 62 4.59 3.57 -9.85
C GLY A 62 4.68 3.18 -8.38
N ASP A 63 5.46 3.98 -7.65
CA ASP A 63 5.73 3.75 -6.24
C ASP A 63 4.44 3.68 -5.40
N PRO A 64 4.41 2.83 -4.35
CA PRO A 64 3.33 2.85 -3.38
C PRO A 64 3.14 4.25 -2.79
N LEU A 65 1.88 4.67 -2.67
CA LEU A 65 1.56 5.97 -2.09
C LEU A 65 1.97 6.02 -0.61
N PRO A 66 2.48 7.15 -0.10
CA PRO A 66 2.85 7.25 1.31
C PRO A 66 1.65 7.11 2.26
N THR A 67 0.44 7.36 1.76
CA THR A 67 -0.82 7.18 2.48
C THR A 67 -1.89 6.61 1.55
N VAL A 68 -2.68 5.66 2.06
CA VAL A 68 -3.93 5.20 1.42
C VAL A 68 -5.14 5.52 2.31
N THR A 69 -6.28 5.79 1.69
CA THR A 69 -7.56 5.98 2.38
C THR A 69 -8.54 4.89 1.96
N HIS A 70 -9.05 4.15 2.95
CA HIS A 70 -10.15 3.21 2.76
C HIS A 70 -11.46 3.84 3.25
N VAL A 71 -12.42 3.98 2.35
CA VAL A 71 -13.74 4.50 2.67
C VAL A 71 -14.72 3.36 2.71
N HIS A 72 -15.44 3.24 3.83
CA HIS A 72 -16.56 2.34 3.97
C HIS A 72 -17.86 3.10 3.71
N LEU A 73 -18.52 2.79 2.60
CA LEU A 73 -19.82 3.34 2.23
C LEU A 73 -20.90 2.33 2.64
N HIS A 74 -21.55 2.61 3.77
CA HIS A 74 -22.77 1.93 4.18
C HIS A 74 -23.94 2.90 4.11
N GLY A 75 -25.17 2.39 4.28
CA GLY A 75 -26.36 3.22 4.47
C GLY A 75 -26.36 4.09 5.75
N GLY A 76 -25.26 4.09 6.52
CA GLY A 76 -25.02 4.94 7.68
C GLY A 76 -23.91 5.98 7.43
N PRO A 77 -23.37 6.61 8.49
CA PRO A 77 -22.28 7.57 8.36
C PRO A 77 -21.07 6.99 7.62
N LYS A 78 -20.51 7.75 6.66
CA LYS A 78 -19.28 7.37 5.96
C LYS A 78 -18.14 7.20 6.95
N VAL A 79 -17.51 6.04 6.95
CA VAL A 79 -16.34 5.76 7.79
C VAL A 79 -15.06 5.80 6.92
N VAL A 80 -14.05 6.52 7.39
CA VAL A 80 -12.78 6.72 6.66
C VAL A 80 -11.63 6.20 7.51
N HIS A 81 -10.88 5.25 6.98
CA HIS A 81 -9.65 4.72 7.59
C HIS A 81 -8.44 5.16 6.76
N ARG A 82 -7.48 5.80 7.41
CA ARG A 82 -6.25 6.26 6.76
C ARG A 82 -5.10 5.36 7.17
N TYR A 83 -4.31 4.91 6.22
CA TYR A 83 -3.15 4.07 6.46
C TYR A 83 -1.88 4.76 5.97
N ASP A 84 -0.81 4.69 6.74
CA ASP A 84 0.50 5.23 6.39
C ASP A 84 1.48 4.11 6.05
N LEU A 85 2.26 4.33 5.00
CA LEU A 85 3.22 3.36 4.51
C LEU A 85 4.50 3.38 5.35
N GLN A 86 4.86 2.22 5.88
CA GLN A 86 6.20 1.88 6.33
C GLN A 86 6.88 1.03 5.26
N VAL A 87 7.97 1.53 4.69
CA VAL A 87 8.76 0.80 3.68
C VAL A 87 9.60 -0.30 4.32
N VAL A 88 9.50 -1.52 3.81
CA VAL A 88 10.22 -2.71 4.26
C VAL A 88 10.98 -3.31 3.07
N GLY A 89 12.22 -2.88 2.87
CA GLY A 89 13.02 -3.29 1.72
C GLY A 89 12.63 -2.59 0.42
N GLU A 90 13.06 -3.17 -0.71
CA GLU A 90 12.96 -2.54 -2.04
C GLU A 90 11.70 -2.93 -2.83
N GLN A 91 10.93 -3.91 -2.35
CA GLN A 91 9.75 -4.48 -3.02
C GLN A 91 8.62 -4.80 -2.03
N ALA A 92 8.73 -4.37 -0.78
CA ALA A 92 7.69 -4.60 0.22
C ALA A 92 7.44 -3.40 1.14
N GLY A 93 6.24 -3.34 1.70
CA GLY A 93 5.83 -2.30 2.63
C GLY A 93 4.64 -2.72 3.47
N ILE A 94 4.45 -2.02 4.59
CA ILE A 94 3.34 -2.24 5.50
C ILE A 94 2.56 -0.94 5.63
N TYR A 95 1.27 -0.98 5.32
CA TYR A 95 0.33 0.10 5.60
C TYR A 95 -0.22 -0.07 7.01
N HIS A 96 0.23 0.77 7.94
CA HIS A 96 -0.29 0.80 9.31
C HIS A 96 -1.49 1.73 9.40
N LEU A 97 -2.56 1.30 10.06
CA LEU A 97 -3.70 2.17 10.35
C LEU A 97 -3.21 3.36 11.18
N ARG A 98 -3.42 4.56 10.65
CA ARG A 98 -3.24 5.79 11.40
C ARG A 98 -4.32 5.83 12.48
N PRO A 99 -3.95 5.95 13.78
CA PRO A 99 -4.93 6.18 14.82
C PRO A 99 -5.79 7.39 14.45
N PRO A 100 -7.11 7.37 14.73
CA PRO A 100 -7.88 8.59 14.61
C PRO A 100 -7.12 9.66 15.40
N ALA A 101 -6.91 10.83 14.80
CA ALA A 101 -6.41 11.97 15.57
C ALA A 101 -7.40 12.09 16.71
N GLN A 102 -6.98 11.70 17.92
CA GLN A 102 -7.78 11.90 19.10
C GLN A 102 -8.07 13.38 19.04
N ARG A 103 -9.34 13.72 18.79
CA ARG A 103 -9.83 14.99 19.31
C ARG A 103 -9.52 14.80 20.78
N LEU A 104 -8.44 15.40 21.27
CA LEU A 104 -8.19 15.56 22.69
C LEU A 104 -9.53 16.06 23.19
N THR A 105 -10.32 15.15 23.75
CA THR A 105 -11.57 15.48 24.39
C THR A 105 -11.11 16.45 25.43
N HIS A 106 -11.59 17.69 25.31
CA HIS A 106 -11.34 18.79 26.26
C HIS A 106 -11.57 18.35 27.73
N GLU A 107 -12.27 17.23 27.88
CA GLU A 107 -12.67 16.47 29.05
C GLU A 107 -11.50 15.84 29.82
N ASP A 108 -10.35 15.52 29.18
CA ASP A 108 -9.13 15.09 29.89
C ASP A 108 -8.35 16.28 30.51
N ARG A 109 -8.69 17.52 30.14
CA ARG A 109 -7.97 18.73 30.58
C ARG A 109 -8.65 19.48 31.72
N LEU A 110 -9.77 18.96 32.23
CA LEU A 110 -10.59 19.56 33.29
C LEU A 110 -10.54 18.80 34.62
N ALA A 111 -9.67 17.79 34.72
CA ALA A 111 -9.32 17.14 35.98
C ALA A 111 -8.01 17.73 36.52
N ASP A 112 -8.08 18.94 37.07
CA ASP A 112 -7.14 19.47 38.08
C ASP A 112 -7.90 20.40 39.03
#